data_AF-A0A0B6ZLP8-F1
#
_entry.id   AF-A0A0B6ZLP8-F1
#
_cell.length_a   1.000
_cell.length_b   1.000
_cell.length_c   1.000
_cell.angle_alpha   90.00
_cell.angle_beta   90.00
_cell.angle_gamma   90.00
#
_symmetry.space_group_name_H-M   'P 1'
#
loop_
_entity.id
_entity.type
_entity.pdbx_description
1 polymer ?
#
loop_
_entity_poly.entity_id
_entity_poly.type
_entity_poly.pdbx_seq_one_letter_code
_entity_poly.pdbx_strand_id
1 'polypeptide(L)'
;LNSNELTDLAVIRSISVISNLTSHCESAAKYLCEENRPLNILELMKNLDPLFYKPALKCMTKLTENKETARTFVENKGTSVLLKFLSSEDEVTIGNTALCLSHLCQVEKFCTKLTKTNVIQKLLVLARDGRKPAVQANCAILIGKLVQGDSRHLERLRELNGIEILHGCMKHVT
;
A
#
# COMPACT_ATOMS: atom_id res chain seq x y z
N LEU A 1 -8.20 -32.47 -8.83
CA LEU A 1 -8.15 -31.38 -7.85
C LEU A 1 -8.48 -31.98 -6.49
N ASN A 2 -7.57 -31.91 -5.53
CA ASN A 2 -7.88 -32.31 -4.15
C ASN A 2 -8.74 -31.24 -3.46
N SER A 3 -9.30 -31.55 -2.29
CA SER A 3 -10.20 -30.63 -1.58
C SER A 3 -9.55 -29.28 -1.26
N ASN A 4 -8.25 -29.25 -0.95
CA ASN A 4 -7.53 -28.03 -0.61
C ASN A 4 -7.32 -27.13 -1.84
N GLU A 5 -6.98 -27.71 -2.99
CA GLU A 5 -6.85 -26.98 -4.26
C GLU A 5 -8.18 -26.35 -4.70
N LEU A 6 -9.30 -27.03 -4.44
CA LEU A 6 -10.63 -26.48 -4.71
C LEU A 6 -10.95 -25.30 -3.79
N THR A 7 -10.59 -25.40 -2.51
CA THR A 7 -10.76 -24.31 -1.54
C THR A 7 -9.91 -23.09 -1.92
N ASP A 8 -8.63 -23.29 -2.25
CA ASP A 8 -7.73 -22.21 -2.67
C ASP A 8 -8.24 -21.50 -3.92
N LEU A 9 -8.70 -22.28 -4.90
CA LEU A 9 -9.28 -21.72 -6.12
C LEU A 9 -10.55 -20.91 -5.83
N ALA A 10 -11.40 -21.37 -4.91
CA ALA A 10 -12.58 -20.64 -4.49
C ALA A 10 -12.21 -19.34 -3.77
N VAL A 11 -11.19 -19.35 -2.90
CA VAL A 11 -10.67 -18.17 -2.22
C VAL A 11 -10.12 -17.15 -3.23
N ILE A 12 -9.24 -17.58 -4.13
CA ILE A 12 -8.61 -16.72 -5.17
C ILE A 12 -9.68 -16.05 -6.04
N ARG A 13 -10.70 -16.81 -6.48
CA ARG A 13 -11.80 -16.27 -7.29
C ARG A 13 -12.64 -15.27 -6.49
N SER A 14 -12.96 -15.60 -5.25
CA SER A 14 -13.76 -14.74 -4.37
C SER A 14 -13.06 -13.41 -4.11
N ILE A 15 -11.79 -13.43 -3.69
CA ILE A 15 -11.04 -12.19 -3.43
C ILE A 15 -10.86 -11.35 -4.69
N SER A 16 -10.68 -12.00 -5.85
CA SER A 16 -10.58 -11.29 -7.13
C SER A 16 -11.87 -10.53 -7.46
N VAL A 17 -13.03 -11.17 -7.33
CA VAL A 17 -14.34 -10.53 -7.52
C VAL A 17 -14.55 -9.40 -6.51
N ILE A 18 -14.28 -9.65 -5.23
CA ILE A 18 -14.42 -8.65 -4.16
C ILE A 18 -13.54 -7.43 -4.44
N SER A 19 -12.27 -7.63 -4.82
CA SER A 19 -11.32 -6.54 -5.11
C SER A 19 -11.75 -5.64 -6.26
N ASN A 20 -12.46 -6.21 -7.24
CA ASN A 20 -13.02 -5.45 -8.35
C ASN A 20 -14.29 -4.70 -7.91
N LEU A 21 -15.16 -5.35 -7.13
CA LEU A 21 -16.39 -4.73 -6.64
C LEU A 21 -16.10 -3.52 -5.75
N THR A 22 -15.13 -3.60 -4.84
CA THR A 22 -14.80 -2.50 -3.91
C THR A 22 -14.30 -1.24 -4.62
N SER A 23 -13.71 -1.40 -5.80
CA SER A 23 -13.22 -0.27 -6.60
C SER A 23 -14.37 0.56 -7.20
N HIS A 24 -15.57 -0.01 -7.29
CA HIS A 24 -16.73 0.61 -7.95
C HIS A 24 -17.99 0.71 -7.08
N CYS A 25 -18.00 0.08 -5.90
CA CYS A 25 -19.16 0.05 -5.01
C CYS A 25 -18.76 0.45 -3.59
N GLU A 26 -19.14 1.67 -3.20
CA GLU A 26 -18.84 2.19 -1.86
C GLU A 26 -19.52 1.39 -0.75
N SER A 27 -20.75 0.91 -0.96
CA SER A 27 -21.45 0.06 0.01
C SER A 27 -20.70 -1.27 0.24
N ALA A 28 -20.14 -1.87 -0.80
CA ALA A 28 -19.31 -3.06 -0.67
C ALA A 28 -18.00 -2.76 0.09
N ALA A 29 -17.38 -1.62 -0.17
CA ALA A 29 -16.19 -1.19 0.58
C ALA A 29 -16.51 -0.97 2.07
N LYS A 30 -17.62 -0.28 2.40
CA LYS A 30 -18.08 -0.07 3.79
C LYS A 30 -18.35 -1.40 4.49
N TYR A 31 -19.07 -2.30 3.83
CA TYR A 31 -19.34 -3.63 4.35
C TYR A 31 -18.04 -4.35 4.72
N LEU A 32 -17.01 -4.32 3.86
CA LEU A 32 -15.73 -4.98 4.14
C LEU A 32 -14.85 -4.29 5.19
N CYS A 33 -15.12 -3.03 5.52
CA CYS A 33 -14.41 -2.32 6.59
C CYS A 33 -14.88 -2.72 8.00
N GLU A 34 -16.03 -3.38 8.10
CA GLU A 34 -16.65 -3.78 9.37
C GLU A 34 -16.13 -5.13 9.89
N GLU A 35 -16.26 -5.32 11.21
CA GLU A 35 -15.91 -6.57 11.91
C GLU A 35 -14.47 -7.03 11.63
N ASN A 36 -14.26 -8.35 11.52
CA ASN A 36 -12.96 -8.96 11.24
C ASN A 36 -12.67 -9.09 9.74
N ARG A 37 -13.51 -8.53 8.85
CA ARG A 37 -13.36 -8.68 7.40
C ARG A 37 -12.03 -8.09 6.89
N PRO A 38 -11.55 -6.92 7.36
CA PRO A 38 -10.22 -6.43 6.97
C PRO A 38 -9.09 -7.38 7.38
N LEU A 39 -9.20 -8.05 8.53
CA LEU A 39 -8.19 -8.99 9.00
C LEU A 39 -8.10 -10.21 8.09
N ASN A 40 -9.24 -10.73 7.61
CA ASN A 40 -9.25 -11.84 6.65
C ASN A 40 -8.52 -11.46 5.35
N ILE A 41 -8.71 -10.23 4.86
CA ILE A 41 -8.00 -9.73 3.67
C ILE A 41 -6.50 -9.60 3.95
N LEU A 42 -6.11 -9.12 5.14
CA LEU A 42 -4.70 -9.07 5.56
C LEU A 42 -4.07 -10.48 5.66
N GLU A 43 -4.79 -11.49 6.12
CA GLU A 43 -4.28 -12.87 6.14
C GLU A 43 -4.00 -13.38 4.71
N LEU A 44 -4.87 -13.06 3.73
CA LEU A 44 -4.59 -13.36 2.33
C LEU A 44 -3.35 -12.64 1.81
N MET A 45 -3.09 -11.40 2.25
CA MET A 45 -1.86 -10.68 1.90
C MET A 45 -0.60 -11.31 2.51
N LYS A 46 -0.71 -11.99 3.66
CA LYS A 46 0.42 -12.69 4.29
C LYS A 46 0.77 -13.98 3.55
N ASN A 47 -0.16 -14.55 2.79
CA ASN A 47 0.10 -15.67 1.87
C ASN A 47 0.84 -15.14 0.63
N LEU A 48 2.17 -15.01 0.72
CA LEU A 48 3.06 -14.36 -0.27
C LEU A 48 2.99 -14.93 -1.71
N ASP A 49 2.09 -15.88 -2.00
CA ASP A 49 1.69 -16.26 -3.35
C ASP A 49 0.92 -15.09 -4.05
N PRO A 50 1.41 -14.62 -5.22
CA PRO A 50 0.77 -13.57 -6.01
C PRO A 50 -0.71 -13.76 -6.31
N LEU A 51 -1.19 -14.99 -6.42
CA LEU A 51 -2.60 -15.29 -6.68
C LEU A 51 -3.50 -14.86 -5.52
N PHE A 52 -2.97 -14.86 -4.29
CA PHE A 52 -3.68 -14.42 -3.10
C PHE A 52 -3.40 -12.96 -2.80
N TYR A 53 -2.13 -12.57 -2.69
CA TYR A 53 -1.81 -11.25 -2.14
C TYR A 53 -2.13 -10.11 -3.11
N LYS A 54 -2.05 -10.29 -4.43
CA LYS A 54 -2.31 -9.18 -5.39
C LYS A 54 -3.76 -8.68 -5.33
N PRO A 55 -4.80 -9.53 -5.48
CA PRO A 55 -6.18 -9.07 -5.34
C PRO A 55 -6.48 -8.60 -3.91
N ALA A 56 -5.89 -9.24 -2.88
CA ALA A 56 -6.05 -8.81 -1.49
C ALA A 56 -5.46 -7.42 -1.24
N LEU A 57 -4.25 -7.13 -1.76
CA LEU A 57 -3.60 -5.83 -1.69
C LEU A 57 -4.42 -4.75 -2.40
N LYS A 58 -4.95 -5.05 -3.60
CA LYS A 58 -5.86 -4.13 -4.31
C LYS A 58 -7.08 -3.80 -3.46
N CYS A 59 -7.73 -4.82 -2.90
CA CYS A 59 -8.87 -4.64 -2.00
C CYS A 59 -8.49 -3.79 -0.77
N MET A 60 -7.40 -4.15 -0.08
CA MET A 60 -6.94 -3.46 1.13
C MET A 60 -6.54 -2.00 0.87
N THR A 61 -6.01 -1.69 -0.32
CA THR A 61 -5.68 -0.32 -0.72
C THR A 61 -6.93 0.56 -0.68
N LYS A 62 -8.08 0.05 -1.11
CA LYS A 62 -9.38 0.74 -1.00
C LYS A 62 -9.85 0.83 0.45
N LEU A 63 -9.81 -0.28 1.19
CA LEU A 63 -10.33 -0.31 2.57
C LEU A 63 -9.56 0.60 3.52
N THR A 64 -8.24 0.74 3.33
CA THR A 64 -7.39 1.60 4.18
C THR A 64 -7.63 3.10 4.02
N GLU A 65 -8.44 3.53 3.04
CA GLU A 65 -8.98 4.90 3.05
C GLU A 65 -9.80 5.16 4.33
N ASN A 66 -10.49 4.13 4.85
CA ASN A 66 -11.16 4.17 6.14
C ASN A 66 -10.12 4.15 7.28
N LYS A 67 -10.23 5.14 8.19
CA LYS A 67 -9.31 5.31 9.32
C LYS A 67 -9.28 4.13 10.29
N GLU A 68 -10.42 3.50 10.56
CA GLU A 68 -10.49 2.34 11.46
C GLU A 68 -9.77 1.15 10.84
N THR A 69 -10.08 0.84 9.58
CA THR A 69 -9.40 -0.23 8.84
C THR A 69 -7.90 0.01 8.74
N ALA A 70 -7.46 1.25 8.48
CA ALA A 70 -6.05 1.61 8.50
C ALA A 70 -5.41 1.36 9.87
N ARG A 71 -6.08 1.72 10.97
CA ARG A 71 -5.60 1.45 12.34
C ARG A 71 -5.47 -0.05 12.58
N THR A 72 -6.53 -0.82 12.33
CA THR A 72 -6.53 -2.28 12.47
C THR A 72 -5.39 -2.91 11.67
N PHE A 73 -5.17 -2.46 10.45
CA PHE A 73 -4.10 -2.96 9.59
C PHE A 73 -2.70 -2.72 10.18
N VAL A 74 -2.44 -1.52 10.71
CA VAL A 74 -1.17 -1.16 11.37
C VAL A 74 -0.95 -1.99 12.64
N GLU A 75 -1.97 -2.15 13.47
CA GLU A 75 -1.91 -2.90 14.73
C GLU A 75 -1.63 -4.39 14.51
N ASN A 76 -2.11 -4.95 13.39
CA ASN A 76 -1.97 -6.37 13.05
C ASN A 76 -0.76 -6.68 12.15
N LYS A 77 0.31 -5.89 12.27
CA LYS A 77 1.59 -6.05 11.56
C LYS A 77 1.51 -5.89 10.02
N GLY A 78 0.43 -5.31 9.50
CA GLY A 78 0.24 -5.12 8.06
C GLY A 78 1.31 -4.21 7.41
N THR A 79 1.83 -3.23 8.15
CA THR A 79 2.94 -2.38 7.68
C THR A 79 4.17 -3.20 7.24
N SER A 80 4.50 -4.26 7.98
CA SER A 80 5.66 -5.09 7.65
C SER A 80 5.47 -5.88 6.36
N VAL A 81 4.22 -6.25 6.03
CA VAL A 81 3.84 -6.93 4.79
C VAL A 81 4.00 -5.96 3.61
N LEU A 82 3.45 -4.74 3.72
CA LEU A 82 3.56 -3.72 2.68
C LEU A 82 5.02 -3.34 2.40
N LEU A 83 5.86 -3.15 3.43
CA LEU A 83 7.27 -2.81 3.21
C LEU A 83 8.03 -3.88 2.42
N LYS A 84 7.64 -5.17 2.51
CA LYS A 84 8.20 -6.23 1.66
C LYS A 84 7.77 -6.05 0.20
N PHE A 85 6.50 -5.75 -0.04
CA PHE A 85 5.95 -5.56 -1.38
C PHE A 85 6.51 -4.35 -2.14
N LEU A 86 7.06 -3.35 -1.45
CA LEU A 86 7.87 -2.29 -2.10
C LEU A 86 9.15 -2.80 -2.79
N SER A 87 9.50 -4.08 -2.62
CA SER A 87 10.63 -4.72 -3.29
C SER A 87 10.19 -5.66 -4.42
N SER A 88 8.90 -5.68 -4.77
CA SER A 88 8.39 -6.46 -5.89
C SER A 88 8.93 -5.92 -7.22
N GLU A 89 8.96 -6.77 -8.24
CA GLU A 89 9.23 -6.36 -9.63
C GLU A 89 7.95 -5.92 -10.35
N ASP A 90 6.78 -6.26 -9.79
CA ASP A 90 5.47 -5.98 -10.36
C ASP A 90 5.00 -4.55 -10.03
N GLU A 91 4.90 -3.71 -11.06
CA GLU A 91 4.60 -2.28 -10.90
C GLU A 91 3.24 -2.02 -10.24
N VAL A 92 2.25 -2.87 -10.53
CA VAL A 92 0.92 -2.79 -9.92
C VAL A 92 1.00 -3.06 -8.41
N THR A 93 1.78 -4.07 -8.01
CA THR A 93 2.05 -4.38 -6.60
C THR A 93 2.75 -3.23 -5.91
N ILE A 94 3.81 -2.67 -6.50
CA ILE A 94 4.54 -1.53 -5.93
C ILE A 94 3.62 -0.31 -5.79
N GLY A 95 2.88 0.03 -6.85
CA GLY A 95 1.99 1.18 -6.89
C GLY A 95 0.87 1.10 -5.84
N ASN A 96 0.19 -0.05 -5.74
CA ASN A 96 -0.83 -0.27 -4.72
C ASN A 96 -0.24 -0.27 -3.30
N THR A 97 0.96 -0.83 -3.13
CA THR A 97 1.66 -0.82 -1.84
C THR A 97 1.96 0.60 -1.38
N ALA A 98 2.52 1.43 -2.26
CA ALA A 98 2.80 2.83 -1.96
C ALA A 98 1.53 3.61 -1.63
N LEU A 99 0.45 3.42 -2.40
CA LEU A 99 -0.84 4.06 -2.15
C LEU A 99 -1.44 3.63 -0.81
N CYS A 100 -1.45 2.33 -0.52
CA CYS A 100 -1.96 1.78 0.73
C CYS A 100 -1.17 2.31 1.94
N LEU A 101 0.17 2.29 1.89
CA LEU A 101 1.01 2.90 2.92
C LEU A 101 0.70 4.40 3.10
N SER A 102 0.36 5.11 2.03
CA SER A 102 0.03 6.54 2.07
C SER A 102 -1.25 6.78 2.87
N HIS A 103 -2.23 5.87 2.77
CA HIS A 103 -3.43 5.95 3.59
C HIS A 103 -3.12 5.73 5.07
N LEU A 104 -2.19 4.83 5.40
CA LEU A 104 -1.79 4.55 6.79
C LEU A 104 -1.15 5.75 7.51
N CYS A 105 -0.69 6.78 6.79
CA CYS A 105 -0.22 8.04 7.37
C CYS A 105 -1.29 8.78 8.20
N GLN A 106 -2.58 8.42 8.06
CA GLN A 106 -3.65 8.94 8.91
C GLN A 106 -3.68 8.33 10.33
N VAL A 107 -2.92 7.26 10.56
CA VAL A 107 -2.84 6.55 11.84
C VAL A 107 -1.78 7.20 12.73
N GLU A 108 -2.13 7.46 13.99
CA GLU A 108 -1.23 8.11 14.95
C GLU A 108 0.10 7.35 15.09
N LYS A 109 1.21 8.10 15.12
CA LYS A 109 2.58 7.58 15.25
C LYS A 109 3.03 6.64 14.11
N PHE A 110 2.23 6.42 13.07
CA PHE A 110 2.64 5.58 11.93
C PHE A 110 3.88 6.15 11.23
N CYS A 111 3.84 7.43 10.84
CA CYS A 111 4.98 8.09 10.19
C CYS A 111 6.22 8.09 11.09
N THR A 112 6.05 8.35 12.39
CA THR A 112 7.12 8.29 13.38
C THR A 112 7.80 6.92 13.45
N LYS A 113 7.04 5.82 13.41
CA LYS A 113 7.60 4.45 13.41
C LYS A 113 8.52 4.21 12.21
N LEU A 114 8.23 4.84 11.06
CA LEU A 114 9.00 4.66 9.84
C LEU A 114 10.29 5.51 9.78
N THR A 115 10.48 6.47 10.70
CA THR A 115 11.71 7.31 10.73
C THR A 115 12.99 6.51 10.96
N LYS A 116 12.88 5.32 11.57
CA LYS A 116 14.00 4.40 11.81
C LYS A 116 14.27 3.42 10.66
N THR A 117 13.63 3.63 9.50
CA THR A 117 13.74 2.76 8.32
C THR A 117 14.36 3.50 7.14
N ASN A 118 14.78 2.77 6.11
CA ASN A 118 15.25 3.35 4.86
C ASN A 118 14.12 3.65 3.85
N VAL A 119 12.87 3.81 4.32
CA VAL A 119 11.70 3.94 3.44
C VAL A 119 11.81 5.11 2.48
N ILE A 120 12.31 6.28 2.91
CA ILE A 120 12.48 7.45 2.04
C ILE A 120 13.44 7.15 0.88
N GLN A 121 14.57 6.51 1.17
CA GLN A 121 15.54 6.13 0.13
C GLN A 121 14.93 5.15 -0.87
N LYS A 122 14.22 4.12 -0.39
CA LYS A 122 13.56 3.13 -1.24
C LYS A 122 12.49 3.78 -2.13
N LEU A 123 11.68 4.67 -1.58
CA LEU A 123 10.65 5.39 -2.34
C LEU A 123 11.25 6.34 -3.38
N LEU A 124 12.37 7.01 -3.08
CA LEU A 124 13.06 7.86 -4.05
C LEU A 124 13.60 7.07 -5.25
N VAL A 125 14.14 5.87 -5.03
CA VAL A 125 14.58 4.98 -6.12
C VAL A 125 13.41 4.63 -7.02
N LEU A 126 12.27 4.25 -6.43
CA LEU A 126 11.05 3.91 -7.17
C LEU A 126 10.46 5.13 -7.89
N ALA A 127 10.49 6.31 -7.27
CA ALA A 127 9.97 7.54 -7.85
C ALA A 127 10.82 8.08 -9.02
N ARG A 128 12.10 7.70 -9.10
CA ARG A 128 13.00 8.21 -10.15
C ARG A 128 12.74 7.60 -11.53
N ASP A 129 12.12 6.42 -11.61
CA ASP A 129 11.83 5.77 -12.90
C ASP A 129 10.58 6.38 -13.57
N GLY A 130 10.80 7.42 -14.39
CA GLY A 130 9.74 8.10 -15.13
C GLY A 130 8.99 7.23 -16.16
N ARG A 131 9.43 5.99 -16.41
CA ARG A 131 8.71 5.05 -17.28
C ARG A 131 7.50 4.41 -16.59
N LYS A 132 7.39 4.57 -15.26
CA LYS A 132 6.34 3.97 -14.41
C LYS A 132 5.51 5.06 -13.72
N PRO A 133 4.70 5.83 -14.46
CA PRO A 133 4.07 7.05 -13.95
C PRO A 133 3.18 6.82 -12.71
N ALA A 134 2.43 5.71 -12.66
CA ALA A 134 1.60 5.37 -11.50
C ALA A 134 2.44 5.06 -10.24
N VAL A 135 3.54 4.31 -10.39
CA VAL A 135 4.47 4.02 -9.29
C VAL A 135 5.13 5.30 -8.81
N GLN A 136 5.60 6.12 -9.75
CA GLN A 136 6.22 7.40 -9.47
C GLN A 136 5.28 8.32 -8.67
N ALA A 137 4.05 8.51 -9.14
CA ALA A 137 3.05 9.34 -8.48
C ALA A 137 2.73 8.82 -7.07
N ASN A 138 2.43 7.53 -6.91
CA ASN A 138 2.08 6.96 -5.61
C ASN A 138 3.26 7.02 -4.61
N CYS A 139 4.50 6.81 -5.07
CA CYS A 139 5.68 6.97 -4.22
C CYS A 139 5.88 8.43 -3.80
N ALA A 140 5.71 9.38 -4.72
CA ALA A 140 5.80 10.81 -4.41
C ALA A 140 4.72 11.26 -3.40
N ILE A 141 3.48 10.79 -3.58
CA ILE A 141 2.37 11.04 -2.64
C ILE A 141 2.71 10.48 -1.25
N LEU A 142 3.20 9.25 -1.17
CA LEU A 142 3.61 8.63 0.09
C LEU A 142 4.74 9.43 0.76
N ILE A 143 5.78 9.83 0.02
CA ILE A 143 6.85 10.68 0.57
C ILE A 143 6.27 11.98 1.15
N GLY A 144 5.39 12.65 0.41
CA GLY A 144 4.74 13.87 0.87
C GLY A 144 3.96 13.68 2.18
N LYS A 145 3.17 12.60 2.29
CA LYS A 145 2.43 12.28 3.51
C LYS A 145 3.33 11.90 4.68
N LEU A 146 4.44 11.20 4.43
CA LEU A 146 5.43 10.88 5.46
C LEU A 146 6.07 12.17 6.01
N VAL A 147 6.47 13.09 5.13
CA VAL A 147 7.01 14.41 5.50
C VAL A 147 6.02 15.21 6.34
N GLN A 148 4.74 15.23 5.95
CA GLN A 148 3.69 15.92 6.72
C GLN A 148 3.45 15.27 8.09
N GLY A 149 3.60 13.95 8.20
CA GLY A 149 3.36 13.22 9.44
C GLY A 149 4.54 13.20 10.42
N ASP A 150 5.78 13.41 9.97
CA ASP A 150 6.96 13.51 10.84
C ASP A 150 8.12 14.23 10.11
N SER A 151 8.61 15.34 10.66
CA SER A 151 9.60 16.23 10.02
C SER A 151 10.96 15.56 9.76
N ARG A 152 11.31 14.48 10.48
CA ARG A 152 12.56 13.74 10.23
C ARG A 152 12.59 13.09 8.85
N HIS A 153 11.43 12.82 8.25
CA HIS A 153 11.36 12.37 6.87
C HIS A 153 11.80 13.47 5.89
N LEU A 154 11.55 14.74 6.21
CA LEU A 154 12.02 15.89 5.41
C LEU A 154 13.54 16.05 5.50
N GLU A 155 14.10 15.91 6.70
CA GLU A 155 15.55 15.90 6.91
C GLU A 155 16.19 14.80 6.05
N ARG A 156 15.67 13.58 6.15
CA ARG A 156 16.16 12.46 5.35
C ARG A 156 16.00 12.67 3.84
N LEU A 157 14.89 13.28 3.42
CA LEU A 157 14.65 13.62 2.02
C LEU A 157 15.69 14.62 1.50
N ARG A 158 16.07 15.63 2.31
CA ARG A 158 17.10 16.63 1.97
C ARG A 158 18.49 16.00 1.88
N GLU A 159 18.85 15.15 2.85
CA GLU A 159 20.13 14.42 2.85
C GLU A 159 20.34 13.58 1.59
N LEU A 160 19.26 13.09 0.99
CA LEU A 160 19.28 12.26 -0.21
C LEU A 160 19.14 13.06 -1.52
N ASN A 161 19.17 14.40 -1.45
CA ASN A 161 18.87 15.30 -2.57
C ASN A 161 17.51 14.98 -3.24
N GLY A 162 16.57 14.45 -2.47
CA GLY A 162 15.32 13.90 -3.00
C GLY A 162 14.32 14.96 -3.47
N ILE A 163 14.50 16.23 -3.07
CA ILE A 163 13.65 17.34 -3.53
C ILE A 163 13.73 17.49 -5.06
N GLU A 164 14.93 17.36 -5.65
CA GLU A 164 15.13 17.47 -7.10
C GLU A 164 14.47 16.31 -7.85
N ILE A 165 14.54 15.10 -7.29
CA ILE A 165 13.89 13.91 -7.83
C ILE A 165 12.37 14.12 -7.85
N LEU A 166 11.78 14.58 -6.75
CA LEU A 166 10.35 14.85 -6.66
C LEU A 166 9.90 15.98 -7.59
N HIS A 167 10.70 17.04 -7.75
CA HIS A 167 10.41 18.10 -8.71
C HIS A 167 10.32 17.55 -10.15
N GLY A 168 11.19 16.60 -10.52
CA GLY A 168 11.10 15.90 -11.81
C GLY A 168 9.82 15.07 -11.98
N CYS A 169 9.30 14.49 -10.91
CA CYS A 169 8.04 13.73 -10.92
C CYS A 169 6.82 14.63 -11.20
N MET A 170 6.85 15.87 -10.69
CA MET A 170 5.74 16.82 -10.81
C MET A 170 5.61 17.46 -12.20
N LYS A 171 6.63 17.36 -13.07
CA LYS A 171 6.59 17.92 -14.44
C LYS A 171 5.54 17.27 -15.36
N HIS A 172 5.02 16.12 -14.98
CA HIS A 172 4.02 15.35 -15.74
C HIS A 172 2.65 15.30 -15.05
N VAL A 173 2.47 16.08 -13.97
CA VAL A 173 1.18 16.28 -13.30
C VAL A 173 0.63 17.61 -13.80
N THR A 174 0.12 17.64 -15.03
CA THR A 174 -0.56 18.80 -15.61
C THR A 174 -1.69 18.32 -16.50
#